data_AF-A0A0N1N4U6-F1
#
_entry.id   AF-A0A0N1N4U6-F1
#
_cell.length_a   1.000
_cell.length_b   1.000
_cell.length_c   1.000
_cell.angle_alpha   90.00
_cell.angle_beta   90.00
_cell.angle_gamma   90.00
#
_symmetry.space_group_name_H-M   'P 1'
#
loop_
_entity.id
_entity.type
_entity.pdbx_description
1 polymer ?
#
loop_
_entity_poly.entity_id
_entity_poly.type
_entity_poly.pdbx_seq_one_letter_code
_entity_poly.pdbx_strand_id
1 'polypeptide(L)'
;MSVVTPLKTAAEQALSAQFAAAKAELPGALPVRKLREDAFAGFEAKGLPHRRLETWRYTDLRSLLREARPLADTAVVSDAVRARLAALALDGIRLVLVDGVFVPELSTLEGLPEGLAVHSLADALVAGRDDIARVLSGPGVADADAGLMLNTALMRDGVFIEIAAGTELAAPIAIVSLASGEDERAIFHRSVVLAGASAKATVVEISESAGPAASQINGAIVFETGDESDVQHLRMVTRHAPETVQVQSLLATVGAQANFESFALVLNAGTLRQQYFVRYAGEHSSIGLRGVNLLGGSEHSDVTLVMDHEVPNGTSREMFKSIIGGEGTGVFQGKVIVRQHAQKTDGSMKSNALLLNDGATMFNKPELEIFADDVVCGHGATVAQIDGEQLFYLMARGLPRPQAEALVLQAFAGEAVEFVQDEALRDLVMGEIETWLSLREASSVVSAI
;
A
#
# COMPACT_ATOMS: atom_id res chain seq x y z
N MET A 1 -12.85 37.45 -12.35
CA MET A 1 -11.99 36.93 -11.27
C MET A 1 -10.64 36.62 -11.89
N SER A 2 -9.57 37.27 -11.45
CA SER A 2 -8.22 36.92 -11.89
C SER A 2 -7.96 35.47 -11.48
N VAL A 3 -7.74 34.58 -12.45
CA VAL A 3 -7.26 33.22 -12.18
C VAL A 3 -5.84 33.39 -11.62
N VAL A 4 -5.71 33.33 -10.31
CA VAL A 4 -4.40 33.31 -9.65
C VAL A 4 -3.84 31.91 -9.90
N THR A 5 -3.05 31.75 -10.96
CA THR A 5 -2.30 30.52 -11.18
C THR A 5 -1.31 30.36 -10.03
N PRO A 6 -1.43 29.32 -9.19
CA PRO A 6 -0.48 29.09 -8.11
C PRO A 6 0.93 28.99 -8.69
N LEU A 7 1.90 29.62 -8.02
CA LEU A 7 3.29 29.55 -8.46
C LEU A 7 3.77 28.10 -8.26
N LYS A 8 4.07 27.42 -9.39
CA LYS A 8 4.56 26.04 -9.38
C LYS A 8 5.93 25.96 -8.69
N THR A 9 6.14 24.96 -7.84
CA THR A 9 7.45 24.67 -7.23
C THR A 9 8.45 24.16 -8.27
N ALA A 10 9.74 24.15 -7.92
CA ALA A 10 10.77 23.55 -8.76
C ALA A 10 10.47 22.07 -9.08
N ALA A 11 10.01 21.30 -8.10
CA ALA A 11 9.58 19.91 -8.31
C ALA A 11 8.39 19.80 -9.29
N GLU A 12 7.35 20.63 -9.15
CA GLU A 12 6.18 20.61 -10.06
C GLU A 12 6.57 20.98 -11.51
N GLN A 13 7.49 21.94 -11.67
CA GLN A 13 8.05 22.30 -12.98
C GLN A 13 8.89 21.16 -13.57
N ALA A 14 9.73 20.52 -12.75
CA ALA A 14 10.53 19.38 -13.17
C ALA A 14 9.66 18.17 -13.57
N LEU A 15 8.62 17.84 -12.80
CA LEU A 15 7.64 16.80 -13.15
C LEU A 15 6.92 17.12 -14.47
N SER A 16 6.57 18.39 -14.70
CA SER A 16 5.98 18.86 -15.97
C SER A 16 6.93 18.65 -17.14
N ALA A 17 8.20 18.99 -16.99
CA ALA A 17 9.22 18.78 -18.02
C ALA A 17 9.50 17.29 -18.28
N GLN A 18 9.59 16.49 -17.21
CA GLN A 18 9.78 15.04 -17.30
C GLN A 18 8.62 14.36 -18.03
N PHE A 19 7.38 14.68 -17.69
CA PHE A 19 6.22 14.13 -18.41
C PHE A 19 6.21 14.56 -19.87
N ALA A 20 6.47 15.83 -20.17
CA ALA A 20 6.52 16.31 -21.55
C ALA A 20 7.58 15.61 -22.40
N ALA A 21 8.74 15.28 -21.80
CA ALA A 21 9.80 14.53 -22.46
C ALA A 21 9.46 13.04 -22.64
N ALA A 22 8.86 12.41 -21.62
CA ALA A 22 8.62 10.96 -21.61
C ALA A 22 7.32 10.54 -22.31
N LYS A 23 6.30 11.40 -22.41
CA LYS A 23 4.93 10.99 -22.82
C LYS A 23 4.83 10.30 -24.18
N ALA A 24 5.74 10.62 -25.11
CA ALA A 24 5.76 10.00 -26.43
C ALA A 24 6.32 8.56 -26.41
N GLU A 25 7.14 8.23 -25.41
CA GLU A 25 7.83 6.95 -25.24
C GLU A 25 7.14 6.02 -24.23
N LEU A 26 6.18 6.53 -23.45
CA LEU A 26 5.42 5.72 -22.50
C LEU A 26 4.53 4.69 -23.24
N PRO A 27 4.47 3.43 -22.76
CA PRO A 27 3.64 2.40 -23.38
C PRO A 27 2.15 2.70 -23.22
N GLY A 28 1.38 2.38 -24.26
CA GLY A 28 -0.06 2.61 -24.30
C GLY A 28 -0.65 2.88 -25.69
N ALA A 29 -1.74 2.20 -26.01
CA ALA A 29 -2.63 2.56 -27.12
C ALA A 29 -3.38 3.88 -26.85
N LEU A 30 -4.13 4.39 -27.84
CA LEU A 30 -4.81 5.69 -27.77
C LEU A 30 -5.67 5.90 -26.49
N PRO A 31 -6.48 4.93 -26.01
CA PRO A 31 -7.24 5.10 -24.77
C PRO A 31 -6.36 5.35 -23.55
N VAL A 32 -5.24 4.63 -23.44
CA VAL A 32 -4.27 4.77 -22.34
C VAL A 32 -3.54 6.12 -22.45
N ARG A 33 -3.16 6.55 -23.66
CA ARG A 33 -2.53 7.87 -23.87
C ARG A 33 -3.44 9.00 -23.41
N LYS A 34 -4.72 8.92 -23.77
CA LYS A 34 -5.72 9.89 -23.32
C LYS A 34 -5.86 9.88 -21.80
N LEU A 35 -5.99 8.70 -21.18
CA LEU A 35 -6.06 8.55 -19.72
C LEU A 35 -4.87 9.22 -19.01
N ARG A 36 -3.65 9.04 -19.53
CA ARG A 36 -2.43 9.68 -18.99
C ARG A 36 -2.45 11.19 -19.14
N GLU A 37 -2.84 11.70 -20.30
CA GLU A 37 -2.90 13.14 -20.55
C GLU A 37 -3.97 13.81 -19.67
N ASP A 38 -5.14 13.19 -19.53
CA ASP A 38 -6.21 13.67 -18.66
C ASP A 38 -5.77 13.64 -17.17
N ALA A 39 -5.10 12.57 -16.74
CA ALA A 39 -4.54 12.46 -15.39
C ALA A 39 -3.46 13.52 -15.12
N PHE A 40 -2.54 13.75 -16.07
CA PHE A 40 -1.50 14.76 -15.92
C PHE A 40 -2.07 16.19 -15.92
N ALA A 41 -3.08 16.48 -16.74
CA ALA A 41 -3.78 17.75 -16.71
C ALA A 41 -4.49 17.99 -15.37
N GLY A 42 -5.11 16.94 -14.80
CA GLY A 42 -5.68 16.97 -13.46
C GLY A 42 -4.63 17.24 -12.37
N PHE A 43 -3.49 16.57 -12.46
CA PHE A 43 -2.34 16.81 -11.58
C PHE A 43 -1.81 18.24 -11.72
N GLU A 44 -1.63 18.74 -12.95
CA GLU A 44 -1.10 20.08 -13.22
C GLU A 44 -2.00 21.18 -12.66
N ALA A 45 -3.33 20.97 -12.68
CA ALA A 45 -4.30 21.89 -12.10
C ALA A 45 -4.27 21.90 -10.57
N LYS A 46 -3.98 20.76 -9.93
CA LYS A 46 -3.97 20.61 -8.46
C LYS A 46 -2.60 20.88 -7.82
N GLY A 47 -1.52 20.57 -8.54
CA GLY A 47 -0.15 20.55 -8.04
C GLY A 47 0.14 19.36 -7.14
N LEU A 48 1.34 19.34 -6.56
CA LEU A 48 1.69 18.40 -5.51
C LEU A 48 0.80 18.66 -4.27
N PRO A 49 0.21 17.60 -3.69
CA PRO A 49 -0.66 17.78 -2.55
C PRO A 49 0.11 18.31 -1.33
N HIS A 50 -0.56 19.14 -0.53
CA HIS A 50 0.05 19.85 0.60
C HIS A 50 -0.91 19.96 1.78
N ARG A 51 -0.41 20.38 2.95
CA ARG A 51 -1.13 20.32 4.23
C ARG A 51 -2.46 21.11 4.34
N ARG A 52 -2.80 21.94 3.34
CA ARG A 52 -4.08 22.69 3.33
C ARG A 52 -5.17 21.92 2.59
N LEU A 53 -4.81 20.90 1.82
CA LEU A 53 -5.77 19.94 1.29
C LEU A 53 -6.11 18.99 2.42
N GLU A 54 -7.39 18.90 2.76
CA GLU A 54 -7.84 18.13 3.93
C GLU A 54 -7.40 16.66 3.88
N THR A 55 -7.45 16.03 2.70
CA THR A 55 -7.02 14.63 2.51
C THR A 55 -5.51 14.42 2.63
N TRP A 56 -4.71 15.48 2.56
CA TRP A 56 -3.24 15.47 2.63
C TRP A 56 -2.71 16.33 3.79
N ARG A 57 -3.56 16.64 4.77
CA ARG A 57 -3.25 17.54 5.88
C ARG A 57 -2.01 17.11 6.67
N TYR A 58 -1.87 15.80 6.88
CA TYR A 58 -0.82 15.22 7.71
C TYR A 58 0.40 14.72 6.92
N THR A 59 0.32 14.71 5.59
CA THR A 59 1.42 14.28 4.70
C THR A 59 1.60 15.32 3.60
N ASP A 60 2.47 16.29 3.84
CA ASP A 60 2.70 17.41 2.91
C ASP A 60 3.67 16.99 1.80
N LEU A 61 3.16 16.27 0.79
CA LEU A 61 3.98 15.73 -0.31
C LEU A 61 4.74 16.83 -1.06
N ARG A 62 4.13 18.02 -1.21
CA ARG A 62 4.77 19.20 -1.81
C ARG A 62 6.00 19.67 -1.04
N SER A 63 6.01 19.52 0.29
CA SER A 63 7.15 19.87 1.14
C SER A 63 8.20 18.77 1.20
N LEU A 64 7.78 17.50 1.09
CA LEU A 64 8.64 16.32 1.06
C LEU A 64 9.40 16.23 -0.28
N LEU A 65 8.71 16.46 -1.40
CA LEU A 65 9.27 16.46 -2.76
C LEU A 65 9.72 17.87 -3.15
N ARG A 66 10.81 18.37 -2.55
CA ARG A 66 11.37 19.70 -2.90
C ARG A 66 11.91 19.76 -4.32
N GLU A 67 12.46 18.64 -4.77
CA GLU A 67 12.97 18.42 -6.12
C GLU A 67 12.40 17.09 -6.65
N ALA A 68 12.11 17.02 -7.94
CA ALA A 68 11.75 15.77 -8.59
C ALA A 68 13.03 15.03 -8.98
N ARG A 69 13.18 13.78 -8.51
CA ARG A 69 14.32 12.94 -8.93
C ARG A 69 14.18 12.53 -10.40
N PRO A 70 15.28 12.20 -11.10
CA PRO A 70 15.21 11.66 -12.46
C PRO A 70 14.34 10.40 -12.51
N LEU A 71 13.50 10.28 -13.54
CA LEU A 71 12.65 9.10 -13.73
C LEU A 71 13.51 7.85 -13.91
N ALA A 72 13.13 6.77 -13.23
CA ALA A 72 13.57 5.44 -13.57
C ALA A 72 12.93 5.00 -14.89
N ASP A 73 13.75 4.69 -15.89
CA ASP A 73 13.36 4.29 -17.23
C ASP A 73 13.73 2.85 -17.59
N THR A 74 14.71 2.29 -16.90
CA THR A 74 15.18 0.91 -17.08
C THR A 74 15.48 0.27 -15.72
N ALA A 75 15.36 -1.04 -15.64
CA ALA A 75 15.80 -1.82 -14.48
C ALA A 75 17.34 -1.79 -14.33
N VAL A 76 17.84 -1.45 -13.14
CA VAL A 76 19.26 -1.57 -12.80
C VAL A 76 19.47 -2.81 -11.91
N VAL A 77 19.76 -3.95 -12.55
CA VAL A 77 19.96 -5.24 -11.84
C VAL A 77 21.40 -5.35 -11.33
N SER A 78 21.70 -4.69 -10.20
CA SER A 78 23.01 -4.75 -9.54
C SER A 78 23.20 -6.02 -8.71
N ASP A 79 24.42 -6.26 -8.22
CA ASP A 79 24.72 -7.38 -7.32
C ASP A 79 23.93 -7.28 -6.00
N ALA A 80 23.67 -6.05 -5.52
CA ALA A 80 22.85 -5.81 -4.34
C ALA A 80 21.40 -6.28 -4.56
N VAL A 81 20.83 -5.99 -5.74
CA VAL A 81 19.49 -6.48 -6.14
C VAL A 81 19.45 -8.01 -6.13
N ARG A 82 20.44 -8.67 -6.75
CA ARG A 82 20.52 -10.14 -6.79
C ARG A 82 20.68 -10.76 -5.40
N ALA A 83 21.54 -10.18 -4.58
CA ALA A 83 21.77 -10.63 -3.21
C ALA A 83 20.51 -10.48 -2.35
N ARG A 84 19.80 -9.35 -2.48
CA ARG A 84 18.56 -9.13 -1.73
C ARG A 84 17.47 -10.10 -2.16
N LEU A 85 17.30 -10.29 -3.47
CA LEU A 85 16.33 -11.26 -4.02
C LEU A 85 16.62 -12.68 -3.53
N ALA A 86 17.89 -13.10 -3.48
CA ALA A 86 18.29 -14.41 -2.96
C ALA A 86 18.03 -14.59 -1.46
N ALA A 87 18.03 -13.49 -0.69
CA ALA A 87 17.72 -13.49 0.74
C ALA A 87 16.22 -13.49 1.04
N LEU A 88 15.35 -13.27 0.04
CA LEU A 88 13.91 -13.43 0.18
C LEU A 88 13.55 -14.92 0.02
N ALA A 89 13.28 -15.59 1.14
CA ALA A 89 12.80 -16.96 1.16
C ALA A 89 11.29 -16.99 0.83
N LEU A 90 10.98 -16.78 -0.45
CA LEU A 90 9.61 -16.82 -0.97
C LEU A 90 9.42 -18.08 -1.80
N ASP A 91 8.53 -18.94 -1.34
CA ASP A 91 8.03 -20.05 -2.13
C ASP A 91 6.95 -19.55 -3.11
N GLY A 92 6.70 -20.31 -4.18
CA GLY A 92 5.65 -20.01 -5.16
C GLY A 92 6.10 -19.18 -6.36
N ILE A 93 5.19 -18.34 -6.86
CA ILE A 93 5.37 -17.61 -8.13
C ILE A 93 5.95 -16.24 -7.82
N ARG A 94 7.19 -15.99 -8.23
CA ARG A 94 7.87 -14.72 -7.96
C ARG A 94 7.93 -13.86 -9.21
N LEU A 95 7.38 -12.66 -9.15
CA LEU A 95 7.40 -11.67 -10.22
C LEU A 95 8.19 -10.45 -9.75
N VAL A 96 9.27 -10.10 -10.46
CA VAL A 96 10.25 -9.12 -9.98
C VAL A 96 10.13 -7.82 -10.76
N LEU A 97 9.98 -6.72 -10.03
CA LEU A 97 10.11 -5.35 -10.53
C LEU A 97 11.42 -4.77 -9.99
N VAL A 98 12.24 -4.18 -10.85
CA VAL A 98 13.42 -3.41 -10.44
C VAL A 98 13.30 -2.00 -10.99
N ASP A 99 13.36 -1.01 -10.11
CA ASP A 99 13.14 0.40 -10.45
C ASP A 99 11.82 0.66 -11.20
N GLY A 100 10.80 -0.16 -10.88
CA GLY A 100 9.47 -0.10 -11.46
C GLY A 100 9.29 -0.76 -12.83
N VAL A 101 10.32 -1.43 -13.34
CA VAL A 101 10.29 -2.18 -14.61
C VAL A 101 10.25 -3.68 -14.33
N PHE A 102 9.41 -4.42 -15.07
CA PHE A 102 9.33 -5.88 -14.93
C PHE A 102 10.57 -6.57 -15.49
N VAL A 103 11.11 -7.52 -14.74
CA VAL A 103 12.36 -8.23 -15.05
C VAL A 103 12.08 -9.73 -15.23
N PRO A 104 11.77 -10.19 -16.46
CA PRO A 104 11.40 -11.59 -16.73
C PRO A 104 12.47 -12.60 -16.29
N GLU A 105 13.75 -12.28 -16.43
CA GLU A 105 14.87 -13.18 -16.10
C GLU A 105 15.06 -13.42 -14.60
N LEU A 106 14.44 -12.59 -13.74
CA LEU A 106 14.42 -12.79 -12.29
C LEU A 106 13.09 -13.37 -11.80
N SER A 107 12.13 -13.56 -12.71
CA SER A 107 10.76 -13.94 -12.44
C SER A 107 10.47 -15.40 -12.79
N THR A 108 9.50 -16.00 -12.11
CA THR A 108 8.96 -17.33 -12.40
C THR A 108 7.90 -17.22 -13.48
N LEU A 109 8.24 -17.54 -14.72
CA LEU A 109 7.32 -17.52 -15.87
C LEU A 109 7.12 -18.90 -16.53
N GLU A 110 8.00 -19.85 -16.23
CA GLU A 110 7.86 -21.23 -16.68
C GLU A 110 7.03 -22.05 -15.68
N GLY A 111 6.17 -22.92 -16.19
CA GLY A 111 5.37 -23.82 -15.35
C GLY A 111 4.29 -23.13 -14.52
N LEU A 112 3.79 -21.97 -14.97
CA LEU A 112 2.65 -21.30 -14.33
C LEU A 112 1.43 -22.25 -14.29
N PRO A 113 0.66 -22.28 -13.18
CA PRO A 113 -0.54 -23.08 -13.06
C PRO A 113 -1.56 -22.79 -14.17
N GLU A 114 -2.37 -23.79 -14.52
CA GLU A 114 -3.46 -23.60 -15.47
C GLU A 114 -4.44 -22.53 -14.97
N GLY A 115 -4.81 -21.61 -15.86
CA GLY A 115 -5.69 -20.49 -15.53
C GLY A 115 -4.99 -19.25 -14.98
N LEU A 116 -3.66 -19.27 -14.79
CA LEU A 116 -2.88 -18.07 -14.48
C LEU A 116 -2.13 -17.56 -15.71
N ALA A 117 -2.35 -16.30 -16.07
CA ALA A 117 -1.56 -15.59 -17.07
C ALA A 117 -0.85 -14.39 -16.44
N VAL A 118 0.42 -14.19 -16.82
CA VAL A 118 1.24 -13.09 -16.32
C VAL A 118 1.94 -12.42 -17.50
N HIS A 119 1.83 -11.09 -17.56
CA HIS A 119 2.48 -10.23 -18.54
C HIS A 119 3.13 -9.04 -17.84
N SER A 120 4.06 -8.37 -18.53
CA SER A 120 4.43 -7.01 -18.14
C SER A 120 3.21 -6.09 -18.32
N LEU A 121 3.06 -5.07 -17.48
CA LEU A 121 2.03 -4.08 -17.72
C LEU A 121 2.31 -3.35 -19.04
N ALA A 122 3.58 -3.04 -19.35
CA ALA A 122 3.95 -2.39 -20.60
C ALA A 122 3.40 -3.11 -21.84
N ASP A 123 3.47 -4.45 -21.88
CA ASP A 123 2.90 -5.27 -22.95
C ASP A 123 1.37 -5.19 -22.98
N ALA A 124 0.71 -5.28 -21.81
CA ALA A 124 -0.74 -5.17 -21.71
C ALA A 124 -1.27 -3.80 -22.18
N LEU A 125 -0.50 -2.72 -21.97
CA LEU A 125 -0.85 -1.36 -22.40
C LEU A 125 -0.80 -1.19 -23.93
N VAL A 126 0.07 -1.95 -24.62
CA VAL A 126 0.22 -1.89 -26.09
C VAL A 126 -0.60 -2.95 -26.82
N ALA A 127 -1.04 -4.00 -26.13
CA ALA A 127 -1.84 -5.10 -26.69
C ALA A 127 -3.21 -4.65 -27.26
N GLY A 128 -3.66 -3.43 -26.94
CA GLY A 128 -4.90 -2.88 -27.49
C GLY A 128 -6.17 -3.45 -26.87
N ARG A 129 -6.10 -3.92 -25.61
CA ARG A 129 -7.27 -4.35 -24.84
C ARG A 129 -8.28 -3.21 -24.68
N ASP A 130 -9.56 -3.49 -24.92
CA ASP A 130 -10.61 -2.48 -24.85
C ASP A 130 -10.93 -2.03 -23.42
N ASP A 131 -10.69 -2.88 -22.43
CA ASP A 131 -11.01 -2.66 -21.02
C ASP A 131 -9.87 -2.00 -20.23
N ILE A 132 -8.65 -1.94 -20.77
CA ILE A 132 -7.45 -1.54 -20.01
C ILE A 132 -7.58 -0.15 -19.39
N ALA A 133 -8.14 0.83 -20.11
CA ALA A 133 -8.31 2.18 -19.59
C ALA A 133 -9.29 2.21 -18.41
N ARG A 134 -10.37 1.42 -18.48
CA ARG A 134 -11.36 1.27 -17.40
C ARG A 134 -10.72 0.61 -16.17
N VAL A 135 -10.00 -0.48 -16.38
CA VAL A 135 -9.29 -1.21 -15.30
C VAL A 135 -8.29 -0.27 -14.61
N LEU A 136 -7.50 0.47 -15.38
CA LEU A 136 -6.51 1.39 -14.85
C LEU A 136 -7.11 2.57 -14.08
N SER A 137 -8.28 3.07 -14.46
CA SER A 137 -8.97 4.13 -13.70
C SER A 137 -9.36 3.68 -12.30
N GLY A 138 -9.75 2.41 -12.12
CA GLY A 138 -10.18 1.87 -10.83
C GLY A 138 -11.46 2.55 -10.29
N PRO A 139 -11.70 2.48 -8.97
CA PRO A 139 -12.85 3.12 -8.32
C PRO A 139 -12.89 4.64 -8.46
N GLY A 140 -14.06 5.21 -8.76
CA GLY A 140 -14.23 6.66 -8.93
C GLY A 140 -13.96 7.49 -7.66
N VAL A 141 -13.98 6.89 -6.48
CA VAL A 141 -13.57 7.55 -5.23
C VAL A 141 -12.08 7.92 -5.22
N ALA A 142 -11.27 7.35 -6.12
CA ALA A 142 -9.86 7.66 -6.29
C ALA A 142 -9.61 8.84 -7.25
N ASP A 143 -10.59 9.23 -8.08
CA ASP A 143 -10.45 10.20 -9.18
C ASP A 143 -9.92 11.57 -8.72
N ALA A 144 -10.18 11.95 -7.48
CA ALA A 144 -9.77 13.24 -6.95
C ALA A 144 -8.32 13.26 -6.43
N ASP A 145 -7.62 12.12 -6.34
CA ASP A 145 -6.32 12.07 -5.69
C ASP A 145 -5.16 12.48 -6.62
N ALA A 146 -4.43 13.52 -6.23
CA ALA A 146 -3.33 14.06 -7.02
C ALA A 146 -2.10 13.12 -7.07
N GLY A 147 -1.88 12.32 -6.02
CA GLY A 147 -0.79 11.33 -5.99
C GLY A 147 -1.03 10.20 -7.00
N LEU A 148 -2.26 9.70 -7.03
CA LEU A 148 -2.71 8.73 -8.03
C LEU A 148 -2.68 9.29 -9.45
N MET A 149 -3.16 10.53 -9.67
CA MET A 149 -3.07 11.18 -10.99
C MET A 149 -1.63 11.20 -11.54
N LEU A 150 -0.66 11.49 -10.66
CA LEU A 150 0.75 11.46 -11.05
C LEU A 150 1.24 10.04 -11.38
N ASN A 151 0.81 9.02 -10.62
CA ASN A 151 1.08 7.62 -10.95
C ASN A 151 0.48 7.25 -12.31
N THR A 152 -0.81 7.52 -12.54
CA THR A 152 -1.48 7.23 -13.82
C THR A 152 -0.78 7.90 -14.99
N ALA A 153 -0.31 9.14 -14.84
CA ALA A 153 0.42 9.83 -15.89
C ALA A 153 1.77 9.18 -16.21
N LEU A 154 2.56 8.85 -15.18
CA LEU A 154 3.97 8.45 -15.31
C LEU A 154 4.24 6.94 -15.21
N MET A 155 3.23 6.11 -14.88
CA MET A 155 3.40 4.66 -14.76
C MET A 155 3.98 4.09 -16.05
N ARG A 156 5.11 3.37 -15.98
CA ARG A 156 5.71 2.81 -17.20
C ARG A 156 5.36 1.34 -17.36
N ASP A 157 5.54 0.61 -16.29
CA ASP A 157 5.46 -0.85 -16.30
C ASP A 157 5.04 -1.36 -14.90
N GLY A 158 5.04 -2.68 -14.75
CA GLY A 158 4.63 -3.42 -13.58
C GLY A 158 4.19 -4.81 -14.01
N VAL A 159 3.33 -5.47 -13.24
CA VAL A 159 2.81 -6.79 -13.63
C VAL A 159 1.33 -6.73 -13.95
N PHE A 160 0.91 -7.46 -14.97
CA PHE A 160 -0.48 -7.68 -15.33
C PHE A 160 -0.80 -9.16 -15.15
N ILE A 161 -1.63 -9.46 -14.16
CA ILE A 161 -1.95 -10.82 -13.71
C ILE A 161 -3.43 -11.08 -14.00
N GLU A 162 -3.72 -12.18 -14.69
CA GLU A 162 -5.08 -12.65 -14.93
C GLU A 162 -5.24 -14.06 -14.36
N ILE A 163 -6.23 -14.22 -13.49
CA ILE A 163 -6.61 -15.49 -12.88
C ILE A 163 -7.98 -15.85 -13.44
N ALA A 164 -8.05 -16.96 -14.17
CA ALA A 164 -9.28 -17.41 -14.82
C ALA A 164 -10.36 -17.77 -13.79
N ALA A 165 -11.61 -17.76 -14.25
CA ALA A 165 -12.74 -18.13 -13.41
C ALA A 165 -12.63 -19.58 -12.92
N GLY A 166 -12.91 -19.80 -11.64
CA GLY A 166 -12.82 -21.11 -10.98
C GLY A 166 -11.40 -21.61 -10.72
N THR A 167 -10.36 -20.81 -11.03
CA THR A 167 -8.97 -21.19 -10.74
C THR A 167 -8.65 -21.00 -9.26
N GLU A 168 -8.16 -22.06 -8.61
CA GLU A 168 -7.67 -22.05 -7.24
C GLU A 168 -6.14 -22.19 -7.26
N LEU A 169 -5.43 -21.12 -6.86
CA LEU A 169 -3.98 -21.11 -6.79
C LEU A 169 -3.53 -21.51 -5.39
N ALA A 170 -2.85 -22.65 -5.29
CA ALA A 170 -2.36 -23.17 -4.01
C ALA A 170 -1.13 -22.42 -3.48
N ALA A 171 -0.31 -21.85 -4.37
CA ALA A 171 0.88 -21.09 -4.01
C ALA A 171 0.65 -19.59 -4.22
N PRO A 172 1.18 -18.72 -3.35
CA PRO A 172 1.04 -17.28 -3.50
C PRO A 172 1.79 -16.76 -4.73
N ILE A 173 1.31 -15.65 -5.27
CA ILE A 173 2.00 -14.84 -6.27
C ILE A 173 2.69 -13.68 -5.56
N ALA A 174 4.01 -13.71 -5.48
CA ALA A 174 4.82 -12.66 -4.88
C ALA A 174 5.31 -11.66 -5.93
N ILE A 175 4.85 -10.42 -5.85
CA ILE A 175 5.35 -9.27 -6.60
C ILE A 175 6.44 -8.60 -5.76
N VAL A 176 7.70 -8.80 -6.14
CA VAL A 176 8.87 -8.26 -5.44
C VAL A 176 9.35 -7.01 -6.17
N SER A 177 9.13 -5.85 -5.57
CA SER A 177 9.54 -4.54 -6.07
C SER A 177 10.79 -4.05 -5.34
N LEU A 178 11.91 -4.02 -6.06
CA LEU A 178 13.19 -3.56 -5.53
C LEU A 178 13.57 -2.21 -6.16
N ALA A 179 13.78 -1.19 -5.34
CA ALA A 179 14.57 -0.04 -5.75
C ALA A 179 16.05 -0.47 -5.78
N SER A 180 16.74 -0.28 -6.90
CA SER A 180 18.16 -0.66 -7.02
C SER A 180 19.02 0.09 -6.00
N GLY A 181 18.70 1.36 -5.75
CA GLY A 181 19.37 2.20 -4.76
C GLY A 181 20.82 2.54 -5.13
N GLU A 182 21.18 2.45 -6.41
CA GLU A 182 22.46 2.93 -6.95
C GLU A 182 22.50 4.47 -7.00
N ASP A 183 21.39 5.08 -7.42
CA ASP A 183 21.19 6.52 -7.51
C ASP A 183 19.80 6.90 -6.97
N GLU A 184 19.60 8.18 -6.63
CA GLU A 184 18.27 8.67 -6.28
C GLU A 184 17.38 8.78 -7.52
N ARG A 185 16.29 8.01 -7.56
CA ARG A 185 15.39 7.91 -8.72
C ARG A 185 13.92 8.11 -8.32
N ALA A 186 13.12 8.55 -9.30
CA ALA A 186 11.67 8.57 -9.19
C ALA A 186 11.10 7.34 -9.90
N ILE A 187 10.45 6.45 -9.13
CA ILE A 187 9.96 5.14 -9.58
C ILE A 187 8.44 5.17 -9.64
N PHE A 188 7.88 4.95 -10.83
CA PHE A 188 6.43 4.87 -11.06
C PHE A 188 6.09 3.51 -11.66
N HIS A 189 5.44 2.65 -10.87
CA HIS A 189 4.96 1.35 -11.34
C HIS A 189 3.48 1.18 -11.07
N ARG A 190 2.85 0.34 -11.89
CA ARG A 190 1.44 0.00 -11.78
C ARG A 190 1.28 -1.49 -12.01
N SER A 191 0.66 -2.18 -11.07
CA SER A 191 0.32 -3.60 -11.22
C SER A 191 -1.19 -3.77 -11.30
N VAL A 192 -1.63 -4.85 -11.95
CA VAL A 192 -3.05 -5.18 -12.12
C VAL A 192 -3.23 -6.66 -11.85
N VAL A 193 -4.26 -6.99 -11.06
CA VAL A 193 -4.71 -8.35 -10.78
C VAL A 193 -6.19 -8.43 -11.13
N LEU A 194 -6.51 -9.21 -12.16
CA LEU A 194 -7.86 -9.55 -12.54
C LEU A 194 -8.15 -10.97 -12.06
N ALA A 195 -8.99 -11.10 -11.04
CA ALA A 195 -9.42 -12.39 -10.53
C ALA A 195 -10.83 -12.70 -11.04
N GLY A 196 -10.98 -13.75 -11.84
CA GLY A 196 -12.27 -14.18 -12.37
C GLY A 196 -13.25 -14.63 -11.28
N ALA A 197 -14.50 -14.90 -11.67
CA ALA A 197 -15.50 -15.42 -10.75
C ALA A 197 -15.04 -16.75 -10.12
N SER A 198 -15.32 -16.94 -8.83
CA SER A 198 -14.91 -18.12 -8.04
C SER A 198 -13.39 -18.38 -8.01
N ALA A 199 -12.56 -17.43 -8.43
CA ALA A 199 -11.11 -17.56 -8.35
C ALA A 199 -10.64 -17.46 -6.89
N LYS A 200 -9.62 -18.24 -6.53
CA LYS A 200 -8.97 -18.16 -5.23
C LYS A 200 -7.48 -17.96 -5.38
N ALA A 201 -6.95 -16.91 -4.75
CA ALA A 201 -5.53 -16.59 -4.86
C ALA A 201 -5.04 -15.71 -3.72
N THR A 202 -3.75 -15.88 -3.41
CA THR A 202 -3.01 -15.01 -2.51
C THR A 202 -1.95 -14.24 -3.28
N VAL A 203 -1.96 -12.91 -3.20
CA VAL A 203 -0.99 -12.01 -3.84
C VAL A 203 -0.20 -11.29 -2.76
N VAL A 204 1.12 -11.33 -2.86
CA VAL A 204 2.04 -10.73 -1.89
C VAL A 204 2.85 -9.63 -2.58
N GLU A 205 2.75 -8.39 -2.12
CA GLU A 205 3.62 -7.28 -2.54
C GLU A 205 4.76 -7.12 -1.53
N ILE A 206 6.01 -7.20 -1.98
CA ILE A 206 7.19 -6.89 -1.17
C ILE A 206 7.90 -5.70 -1.80
N SER A 207 7.98 -4.59 -1.09
CA SER A 207 8.65 -3.37 -1.54
C SER A 207 9.82 -3.05 -0.65
N GLU A 208 11.03 -3.04 -1.22
CA GLU A 208 12.29 -2.82 -0.49
C GLU A 208 13.32 -2.05 -1.32
N SER A 209 14.35 -1.52 -0.66
CA SER A 209 15.54 -1.00 -1.33
C SER A 209 16.68 -2.03 -1.24
N ALA A 210 17.38 -2.26 -2.36
CA ALA A 210 18.56 -3.11 -2.40
C ALA A 210 19.84 -2.33 -2.05
N GLY A 211 19.95 -1.11 -2.56
CA GLY A 211 21.05 -0.18 -2.29
C GLY A 211 20.70 0.93 -1.29
N PRO A 212 21.68 1.79 -0.94
CA PRO A 212 21.53 2.79 0.10
C PRO A 212 20.87 4.10 -0.37
N ALA A 213 20.77 4.37 -1.67
CA ALA A 213 20.22 5.64 -2.16
C ALA A 213 18.69 5.69 -1.97
N ALA A 214 18.21 6.84 -1.47
CA ALA A 214 16.78 7.09 -1.29
C ALA A 214 16.04 7.24 -2.63
N SER A 215 14.77 6.84 -2.64
CA SER A 215 13.92 6.90 -3.84
C SER A 215 12.64 7.69 -3.60
N GLN A 216 12.09 8.23 -4.69
CA GLN A 216 10.72 8.76 -4.73
C GLN A 216 9.83 7.72 -5.41
N ILE A 217 9.06 6.96 -4.64
CA ILE A 217 8.31 5.82 -5.16
C ILE A 217 6.83 6.17 -5.19
N ASN A 218 6.19 6.01 -6.34
CA ASN A 218 4.76 6.11 -6.47
C ASN A 218 4.24 4.85 -7.16
N GLY A 219 3.87 3.87 -6.33
CA GLY A 219 3.37 2.57 -6.75
C GLY A 219 1.86 2.48 -6.62
N ALA A 220 1.24 1.68 -7.48
CA ALA A 220 -0.17 1.36 -7.35
C ALA A 220 -0.49 -0.03 -7.87
N ILE A 221 -1.41 -0.72 -7.20
CA ILE A 221 -1.94 -2.01 -7.63
C ILE A 221 -3.46 -1.95 -7.75
N VAL A 222 -3.98 -2.51 -8.83
CA VAL A 222 -5.42 -2.63 -9.09
C VAL A 222 -5.85 -4.07 -8.89
N PHE A 223 -6.92 -4.27 -8.13
CA PHE A 223 -7.66 -5.53 -8.05
C PHE A 223 -9.06 -5.35 -8.62
N GLU A 224 -9.43 -6.20 -9.57
CA GLU A 224 -10.83 -6.46 -9.92
C GLU A 224 -11.12 -7.93 -9.64
N THR A 225 -12.03 -8.19 -8.70
CA THR A 225 -12.41 -9.56 -8.32
C THR A 225 -13.83 -9.85 -8.79
N GLY A 226 -14.00 -11.02 -9.41
CA GLY A 226 -15.30 -11.51 -9.85
C GLY A 226 -16.16 -11.99 -8.69
N ASP A 227 -17.39 -12.38 -9.02
CA ASP A 227 -18.32 -12.91 -8.03
C ASP A 227 -17.80 -14.21 -7.42
N GLU A 228 -18.11 -14.49 -6.15
CA GLU A 228 -17.72 -15.70 -5.42
C GLU A 228 -16.20 -15.93 -5.30
N SER A 229 -15.37 -14.93 -5.63
CA SER A 229 -13.92 -15.03 -5.51
C SER A 229 -13.44 -14.97 -4.05
N ASP A 230 -12.30 -15.58 -3.75
CA ASP A 230 -11.61 -15.46 -2.46
C ASP A 230 -10.16 -14.99 -2.68
N VAL A 231 -9.91 -13.70 -2.49
CA VAL A 231 -8.63 -13.07 -2.81
C VAL A 231 -8.00 -12.48 -1.56
N GLN A 232 -6.80 -12.96 -1.25
CA GLN A 232 -5.97 -12.40 -0.19
C GLN A 232 -4.84 -11.55 -0.79
N HIS A 233 -4.60 -10.39 -0.20
CA HIS A 233 -3.53 -9.48 -0.54
C HIS A 233 -2.68 -9.18 0.70
N LEU A 234 -1.37 -9.35 0.60
CA LEU A 234 -0.42 -9.02 1.67
C LEU A 234 0.61 -8.04 1.13
N ARG A 235 0.77 -6.87 1.75
CA ARG A 235 1.82 -5.90 1.42
C ARG A 235 2.84 -5.83 2.55
N MET A 236 4.12 -5.90 2.21
CA MET A 236 5.24 -5.64 3.11
C MET A 236 6.08 -4.50 2.52
N VAL A 237 6.16 -3.38 3.23
CA VAL A 237 7.06 -2.27 2.85
C VAL A 237 8.14 -2.17 3.91
N THR A 238 9.35 -2.61 3.56
CA THR A 238 10.45 -2.68 4.51
C THR A 238 11.80 -2.31 3.91
N ARG A 239 12.81 -2.08 4.77
CA ARG A 239 14.23 -1.93 4.35
C ARG A 239 14.43 -0.86 3.28
N HIS A 240 13.75 0.28 3.39
CA HIS A 240 14.01 1.45 2.56
C HIS A 240 15.00 2.38 3.24
N ALA A 241 15.71 3.17 2.44
CA ALA A 241 16.54 4.25 2.97
C ALA A 241 15.66 5.27 3.74
N PRO A 242 16.13 5.86 4.85
CA PRO A 242 15.32 6.74 5.70
C PRO A 242 14.68 7.93 4.98
N GLU A 243 15.36 8.50 3.98
CA GLU A 243 14.92 9.65 3.20
C GLU A 243 13.98 9.28 2.04
N THR A 244 13.63 8.00 1.88
CA THR A 244 12.70 7.53 0.84
C THR A 244 11.30 8.09 1.10
N VAL A 245 10.68 8.62 0.04
CA VAL A 245 9.30 9.12 0.07
C VAL A 245 8.45 8.27 -0.85
N GLN A 246 7.38 7.69 -0.30
CA GLN A 246 6.57 6.70 -0.98
C GLN A 246 5.07 7.01 -0.91
N VAL A 247 4.40 6.82 -2.03
CA VAL A 247 2.94 6.75 -2.12
C VAL A 247 2.59 5.39 -2.72
N GLN A 248 1.81 4.58 -2.00
CA GLN A 248 1.47 3.21 -2.39
C GLN A 248 -0.05 3.03 -2.38
N SER A 249 -0.66 2.96 -3.56
CA SER A 249 -2.12 2.87 -3.72
C SER A 249 -2.59 1.44 -3.96
N LEU A 250 -3.63 1.01 -3.25
CA LEU A 250 -4.47 -0.14 -3.57
C LEU A 250 -5.80 0.38 -4.12
N LEU A 251 -6.15 -0.03 -5.33
CA LEU A 251 -7.45 0.23 -5.94
C LEU A 251 -8.17 -1.11 -6.07
N ALA A 252 -9.28 -1.32 -5.38
CA ALA A 252 -9.98 -2.60 -5.42
C ALA A 252 -11.45 -2.41 -5.81
N THR A 253 -11.94 -3.24 -6.74
CA THR A 253 -13.36 -3.41 -7.03
C THR A 253 -13.73 -4.86 -6.76
N VAL A 254 -14.65 -5.09 -5.84
CA VAL A 254 -14.99 -6.43 -5.34
C VAL A 254 -16.39 -6.83 -5.81
N GLY A 255 -16.49 -7.98 -6.48
CA GLY A 255 -17.74 -8.59 -6.97
C GLY A 255 -18.67 -9.08 -5.86
N ALA A 256 -19.74 -9.79 -6.22
CA ALA A 256 -20.77 -10.28 -5.30
C ALA A 256 -20.37 -11.60 -4.63
N GLN A 257 -20.80 -11.85 -3.39
CA GLN A 257 -20.47 -13.05 -2.61
C GLN A 257 -18.96 -13.35 -2.53
N ALA A 258 -18.12 -12.33 -2.69
CA ALA A 258 -16.67 -12.45 -2.71
C ALA A 258 -16.05 -12.14 -1.34
N ASN A 259 -14.88 -12.72 -1.07
CA ASN A 259 -14.04 -12.35 0.06
C ASN A 259 -12.79 -11.65 -0.47
N PHE A 260 -12.51 -10.46 0.05
CA PHE A 260 -11.27 -9.73 -0.24
C PHE A 260 -10.60 -9.31 1.07
N GLU A 261 -9.40 -9.83 1.30
CA GLU A 261 -8.65 -9.61 2.54
C GLU A 261 -7.31 -8.96 2.23
N SER A 262 -7.09 -7.73 2.65
CA SER A 262 -5.81 -7.03 2.48
C SER A 262 -5.15 -6.79 3.83
N PHE A 263 -3.88 -7.19 3.99
CA PHE A 263 -3.05 -6.87 5.14
C PHE A 263 -1.80 -6.10 4.71
N ALA A 264 -1.38 -5.10 5.47
CA ALA A 264 -0.13 -4.38 5.24
C ALA A 264 0.77 -4.35 6.48
N LEU A 265 2.03 -4.80 6.34
CA LEU A 265 3.10 -4.60 7.30
C LEU A 265 4.03 -3.48 6.82
N VAL A 266 4.30 -2.51 7.67
CA VAL A 266 5.21 -1.40 7.40
C VAL A 266 6.22 -1.26 8.53
N LEU A 267 7.51 -1.29 8.20
CA LEU A 267 8.62 -0.97 9.10
C LEU A 267 9.83 -0.48 8.28
N ASN A 268 10.65 0.43 8.78
CA ASN A 268 11.86 0.89 8.05
C ASN A 268 11.53 1.36 6.61
N ALA A 269 10.50 2.19 6.46
CA ALA A 269 9.93 2.61 5.17
C ALA A 269 10.21 4.08 4.82
N GLY A 270 10.85 4.83 5.71
CA GLY A 270 11.07 6.27 5.55
C GLY A 270 9.76 7.05 5.74
N THR A 271 9.33 7.79 4.72
CA THR A 271 8.00 8.41 4.66
C THR A 271 7.11 7.64 3.69
N LEU A 272 6.07 6.99 4.20
CA LEU A 272 5.12 6.22 3.40
C LEU A 272 3.69 6.73 3.60
N ARG A 273 2.98 6.95 2.49
CA ARG A 273 1.53 7.07 2.48
C ARG A 273 0.92 5.89 1.73
N GLN A 274 0.15 5.09 2.46
CA GLN A 274 -0.65 3.99 1.96
C GLN A 274 -2.05 4.51 1.64
N GLN A 275 -2.51 4.28 0.42
CA GLN A 275 -3.83 4.69 -0.03
C GLN A 275 -4.65 3.45 -0.35
N TYR A 276 -5.88 3.38 0.16
CA TYR A 276 -6.82 2.31 -0.13
C TYR A 276 -8.09 2.93 -0.70
N PHE A 277 -8.36 2.69 -1.98
CA PHE A 277 -9.59 3.12 -2.64
C PHE A 277 -10.35 1.87 -3.03
N VAL A 278 -11.41 1.55 -2.27
CA VAL A 278 -12.12 0.29 -2.40
C VAL A 278 -13.57 0.55 -2.75
N ARG A 279 -14.02 -0.09 -3.83
CA ARG A 279 -15.40 -0.13 -4.28
C ARG A 279 -15.98 -1.50 -3.94
N TYR A 280 -16.93 -1.48 -3.04
CA TYR A 280 -17.75 -2.64 -2.71
C TYR A 280 -18.89 -2.69 -3.73
N ALA A 281 -18.74 -3.51 -4.79
CA ALA A 281 -19.56 -3.44 -6.00
C ALA A 281 -20.59 -4.57 -6.13
N GLY A 282 -20.46 -5.68 -5.41
CA GLY A 282 -21.42 -6.78 -5.43
C GLY A 282 -21.90 -7.17 -4.03
N GLU A 283 -23.17 -7.56 -3.93
CA GLU A 283 -23.84 -7.83 -2.65
C GLU A 283 -23.26 -9.06 -1.94
N HIS A 284 -23.43 -9.13 -0.62
CA HIS A 284 -23.09 -10.30 0.20
C HIS A 284 -21.61 -10.70 0.24
N SER A 285 -20.71 -9.78 -0.09
CA SER A 285 -19.26 -9.92 0.02
C SER A 285 -18.70 -9.54 1.40
N SER A 286 -17.48 -9.94 1.70
CA SER A 286 -16.74 -9.51 2.89
C SER A 286 -15.43 -8.85 2.48
N ILE A 287 -15.18 -7.64 2.97
CA ILE A 287 -13.92 -6.93 2.74
C ILE A 287 -13.22 -6.65 4.07
N GLY A 288 -11.99 -7.13 4.22
CA GLY A 288 -11.12 -6.81 5.35
C GLY A 288 -9.90 -6.01 4.92
N LEU A 289 -9.64 -4.88 5.58
CA LEU A 289 -8.43 -4.06 5.37
C LEU A 289 -7.69 -3.91 6.70
N ARG A 290 -6.50 -4.49 6.80
CA ARG A 290 -5.75 -4.52 8.05
C ARG A 290 -4.32 -4.10 7.86
N GLY A 291 -3.68 -3.69 8.94
CA GLY A 291 -2.25 -3.46 8.89
C GLY A 291 -1.60 -3.14 10.21
N VAL A 292 -0.29 -3.30 10.22
CA VAL A 292 0.61 -3.00 11.33
C VAL A 292 1.67 -2.02 10.83
N ASN A 293 1.75 -0.85 11.48
CA ASN A 293 2.80 0.14 11.24
C ASN A 293 3.75 0.17 12.44
N LEU A 294 5.01 -0.21 12.24
CA LEU A 294 6.06 -0.15 13.24
C LEU A 294 7.01 0.99 12.89
N LEU A 295 6.98 2.06 13.68
CA LEU A 295 7.72 3.29 13.39
C LEU A 295 8.79 3.55 14.44
N GLY A 296 10.02 3.77 14.00
CA GLY A 296 11.13 4.24 14.82
C GLY A 296 11.72 5.55 14.28
N GLY A 297 12.72 6.10 14.96
CA GLY A 297 13.44 7.28 14.50
C GLY A 297 12.50 8.44 14.16
N SER A 298 12.59 8.96 12.93
CA SER A 298 11.72 10.02 12.39
C SER A 298 10.80 9.51 11.28
N GLU A 299 10.46 8.22 11.28
CA GLU A 299 9.63 7.61 10.24
C GLU A 299 8.20 8.14 10.24
N HIS A 300 7.59 8.14 9.07
CA HIS A 300 6.21 8.60 8.88
C HIS A 300 5.42 7.53 8.12
N SER A 301 4.32 7.05 8.70
CA SER A 301 3.37 6.17 8.00
C SER A 301 1.96 6.72 8.07
N ASP A 302 1.37 6.93 6.90
CA ASP A 302 0.02 7.43 6.72
C ASP A 302 -0.84 6.39 6.03
N VAL A 303 -1.86 5.90 6.73
CA VAL A 303 -2.92 5.07 6.17
C VAL A 303 -4.09 5.99 5.83
N THR A 304 -4.37 6.14 4.54
CA THR A 304 -5.57 6.81 4.06
C THR A 304 -6.45 5.82 3.30
N LEU A 305 -7.68 5.59 3.77
CA LEU A 305 -8.62 4.67 3.13
C LEU A 305 -9.96 5.35 2.82
N VAL A 306 -10.56 4.94 1.70
CA VAL A 306 -11.93 5.22 1.31
C VAL A 306 -12.59 3.90 0.91
N MET A 307 -13.55 3.46 1.72
CA MET A 307 -14.42 2.30 1.46
C MET A 307 -15.78 2.80 0.97
N ASP A 308 -16.15 2.46 -0.25
CA ASP A 308 -17.42 2.86 -0.87
C ASP A 308 -18.38 1.68 -1.00
N HIS A 309 -19.36 1.61 -0.09
CA HIS A 309 -20.46 0.65 -0.12
C HIS A 309 -21.51 1.11 -1.11
N GLU A 310 -21.38 0.65 -2.37
CA GLU A 310 -22.33 0.96 -3.43
C GLU A 310 -23.55 0.05 -3.43
N VAL A 311 -23.51 -1.12 -2.80
CA VAL A 311 -24.59 -2.12 -2.88
C VAL A 311 -25.06 -2.60 -1.49
N PRO A 312 -26.28 -3.16 -1.39
CA PRO A 312 -26.79 -3.74 -0.14
C PRO A 312 -25.97 -4.91 0.42
N ASN A 313 -26.26 -5.24 1.69
CA ASN A 313 -25.78 -6.44 2.39
C ASN A 313 -24.26 -6.54 2.48
N GLY A 314 -23.59 -5.39 2.59
CA GLY A 314 -22.13 -5.33 2.60
C GLY A 314 -21.47 -5.49 3.96
N THR A 315 -20.44 -6.33 4.08
CA THR A 315 -19.63 -6.41 5.31
C THR A 315 -18.23 -5.85 5.08
N SER A 316 -17.81 -4.86 5.89
CA SER A 316 -16.42 -4.39 5.89
C SER A 316 -15.81 -4.32 7.30
N ARG A 317 -14.51 -4.66 7.40
CA ARG A 317 -13.74 -4.69 8.63
C ARG A 317 -12.38 -4.04 8.41
N GLU A 318 -12.19 -2.84 8.95
CA GLU A 318 -10.91 -2.13 8.89
C GLU A 318 -10.23 -2.17 10.27
N MET A 319 -8.98 -2.64 10.36
CA MET A 319 -8.21 -2.66 11.62
C MET A 319 -6.74 -2.32 11.38
N PHE A 320 -6.33 -1.14 11.85
CA PHE A 320 -4.95 -0.69 11.77
C PHE A 320 -4.34 -0.52 13.16
N LYS A 321 -3.18 -1.15 13.36
CA LYS A 321 -2.38 -1.09 14.58
C LYS A 321 -1.11 -0.30 14.30
N SER A 322 -0.77 0.66 15.15
CA SER A 322 0.48 1.42 15.03
C SER A 322 1.28 1.34 16.32
N ILE A 323 2.55 0.98 16.23
CA ILE A 323 3.51 1.01 17.35
C ILE A 323 4.56 2.05 16.98
N ILE A 324 4.64 3.14 17.74
CA ILE A 324 5.38 4.33 17.34
C ILE A 324 6.36 4.74 18.44
N GLY A 325 7.65 4.79 18.10
CA GLY A 325 8.69 5.31 18.97
C GLY A 325 9.56 6.38 18.29
N GLY A 326 10.48 6.97 19.05
CA GLY A 326 11.32 8.08 18.60
C GLY A 326 10.49 9.35 18.39
N GLU A 327 10.71 10.01 17.27
CA GLU A 327 9.92 11.12 16.73
C GLU A 327 8.98 10.65 15.60
N GLY A 328 8.69 9.34 15.54
CA GLY A 328 7.86 8.75 14.51
C GLY A 328 6.45 9.33 14.49
N THR A 329 5.87 9.43 13.30
CA THR A 329 4.52 9.96 13.07
C THR A 329 3.64 8.93 12.38
N GLY A 330 2.59 8.50 13.07
CA GLY A 330 1.52 7.70 12.51
C GLY A 330 0.32 8.57 12.12
N VAL A 331 -0.30 8.25 10.99
CA VAL A 331 -1.54 8.87 10.53
C VAL A 331 -2.53 7.79 10.12
N PHE A 332 -3.77 7.91 10.57
CA PHE A 332 -4.89 7.12 10.08
C PHE A 332 -6.04 8.04 9.69
N GLN A 333 -6.39 8.03 8.40
CA GLN A 333 -7.51 8.76 7.82
C GLN A 333 -8.41 7.76 7.09
N GLY A 334 -9.48 7.33 7.75
CA GLY A 334 -10.38 6.35 7.15
C GLY A 334 -11.75 6.91 6.91
N LYS A 335 -12.27 6.75 5.70
CA LYS A 335 -13.59 7.17 5.30
C LYS A 335 -14.40 5.95 4.84
N VAL A 336 -15.57 5.75 5.42
CA VAL A 336 -16.56 4.80 4.91
C VAL A 336 -17.75 5.58 4.36
N ILE A 337 -18.08 5.34 3.10
CA ILE A 337 -19.24 5.90 2.41
C ILE A 337 -20.24 4.76 2.26
N VAL A 338 -21.47 4.96 2.74
CA VAL A 338 -22.58 4.03 2.53
C VAL A 338 -23.64 4.71 1.69
N ARG A 339 -23.74 4.30 0.43
CA ARG A 339 -24.68 4.89 -0.54
C ARG A 339 -26.12 4.66 -0.09
N GLN A 340 -27.02 5.52 -0.55
CA GLN A 340 -28.43 5.55 -0.08
C GLN A 340 -29.17 4.20 -0.22
N HIS A 341 -28.80 3.40 -1.22
CA HIS A 341 -29.42 2.10 -1.47
C HIS A 341 -28.65 0.93 -0.84
N ALA A 342 -27.47 1.16 -0.25
CA ALA A 342 -26.65 0.15 0.41
C ALA A 342 -27.20 -0.18 1.81
N GLN A 343 -28.41 -0.73 1.83
CA GLN A 343 -29.08 -1.18 3.05
C GLN A 343 -28.42 -2.45 3.58
N LYS A 344 -28.56 -2.71 4.88
CA LYS A 344 -27.94 -3.86 5.56
C LYS A 344 -26.41 -3.87 5.52
N THR A 345 -25.77 -2.73 5.28
CA THR A 345 -24.33 -2.60 5.45
C THR A 345 -23.95 -2.79 6.92
N ASP A 346 -22.95 -3.64 7.17
CA ASP A 346 -22.27 -3.85 8.43
C ASP A 346 -20.78 -3.44 8.28
N GLY A 347 -20.43 -2.26 8.77
CA GLY A 347 -19.08 -1.70 8.66
C GLY A 347 -18.46 -1.43 10.03
N SER A 348 -17.20 -1.84 10.25
CA SER A 348 -16.47 -1.55 11.48
C SER A 348 -15.03 -1.18 11.21
N MET A 349 -14.67 0.05 11.60
CA MET A 349 -13.33 0.60 11.43
C MET A 349 -12.62 0.86 12.77
N LYS A 350 -11.40 0.35 12.94
CA LYS A 350 -10.58 0.54 14.15
C LYS A 350 -9.18 1.03 13.81
N SER A 351 -8.74 2.03 14.54
CA SER A 351 -7.33 2.46 14.60
C SER A 351 -6.84 2.45 16.04
N ASN A 352 -5.84 1.63 16.35
CA ASN A 352 -5.26 1.59 17.67
C ASN A 352 -3.77 1.91 17.57
N ALA A 353 -3.29 2.86 18.36
CA ALA A 353 -1.88 3.22 18.42
C ALA A 353 -1.31 3.10 19.83
N LEU A 354 -0.10 2.54 19.92
CA LEU A 354 0.75 2.58 21.09
C LEU A 354 1.93 3.52 20.86
N LEU A 355 2.01 4.58 21.66
CA LEU A 355 3.13 5.51 21.70
C LEU A 355 4.14 5.04 22.73
N LEU A 356 5.40 4.87 22.31
CA LEU A 356 6.45 4.28 23.15
C LEU A 356 7.25 5.32 23.95
N ASN A 357 7.15 6.60 23.57
CA ASN A 357 7.79 7.74 24.23
C ASN A 357 7.09 9.05 23.84
N ASP A 358 7.44 10.16 24.49
CA ASP A 358 6.77 11.46 24.33
C ASP A 358 6.96 12.13 22.95
N GLY A 359 7.94 11.71 22.17
CA GLY A 359 8.19 12.23 20.82
C GLY A 359 7.31 11.59 19.74
N ALA A 360 6.72 10.42 20.03
CA ALA A 360 5.89 9.69 19.08
C ALA A 360 4.53 10.38 18.92
N THR A 361 4.05 10.48 17.68
CA THR A 361 2.79 11.16 17.36
C THR A 361 1.84 10.25 16.59
N MET A 362 0.55 10.29 16.91
CA MET A 362 -0.51 9.64 16.14
C MET A 362 -1.64 10.63 15.83
N PHE A 363 -1.98 10.76 14.55
CA PHE A 363 -3.17 11.47 14.09
C PHE A 363 -4.25 10.50 13.64
N ASN A 364 -5.45 10.61 14.20
CA ASN A 364 -6.60 9.79 13.83
C ASN A 364 -7.73 10.68 13.31
N LYS A 365 -8.21 10.37 12.10
CA LYS A 365 -9.37 11.02 11.48
C LYS A 365 -10.27 9.97 10.81
N PRO A 366 -11.05 9.22 11.60
CA PRO A 366 -12.07 8.34 11.04
C PRO A 366 -13.35 9.13 10.71
N GLU A 367 -13.92 8.88 9.53
CA GLU A 367 -15.06 9.58 8.94
C GLU A 367 -16.12 8.57 8.44
N LEU A 368 -17.39 8.85 8.66
CA LEU A 368 -18.51 8.06 8.15
C LEU A 368 -19.47 8.98 7.37
N GLU A 369 -19.77 8.62 6.12
CA GLU A 369 -20.76 9.27 5.26
C GLU A 369 -21.88 8.25 4.97
N ILE A 370 -22.86 8.18 5.88
CA ILE A 370 -23.93 7.17 5.85
C ILE A 370 -25.21 7.78 5.27
N PHE A 371 -25.64 7.29 4.11
CA PHE A 371 -26.87 7.72 3.44
C PHE A 371 -27.99 6.67 3.47
N ALA A 372 -27.73 5.49 4.03
CA ALA A 372 -28.70 4.41 4.26
C ALA A 372 -29.11 4.37 5.75
N ASP A 373 -30.35 3.98 6.02
CA ASP A 373 -30.95 3.97 7.35
C ASP A 373 -30.79 2.63 8.09
N ASP A 374 -30.92 1.51 7.37
CA ASP A 374 -30.87 0.17 7.95
C ASP A 374 -29.45 -0.40 7.91
N VAL A 375 -28.54 0.17 8.71
CA VAL A 375 -27.12 -0.19 8.73
C VAL A 375 -26.57 -0.36 10.14
N VAL A 376 -25.46 -1.10 10.26
CA VAL A 376 -24.65 -1.19 11.47
C VAL A 376 -23.25 -0.70 11.13
N CYS A 377 -23.00 0.59 11.31
CA CYS A 377 -21.70 1.19 11.05
C CYS A 377 -21.10 1.78 12.32
N GLY A 378 -19.83 1.45 12.58
CA GLY A 378 -19.10 1.94 13.73
C GLY A 378 -17.64 2.25 13.41
N HIS A 379 -17.08 3.20 14.14
CA HIS A 379 -15.65 3.50 14.08
C HIS A 379 -15.10 3.76 15.48
N GLY A 380 -13.83 3.42 15.69
CA GLY A 380 -13.13 3.63 16.95
C GLY A 380 -11.66 3.95 16.73
N ALA A 381 -11.14 4.91 17.49
CA ALA A 381 -9.73 5.25 17.48
C ALA A 381 -9.21 5.34 18.92
N THR A 382 -8.09 4.69 19.21
CA THR A 382 -7.42 4.77 20.52
C THR A 382 -5.96 5.13 20.34
N VAL A 383 -5.45 6.01 21.20
CA VAL A 383 -4.02 6.32 21.33
C VAL A 383 -3.68 6.11 22.80
N ALA A 384 -2.74 5.22 23.07
CA ALA A 384 -2.36 4.86 24.43
C ALA A 384 -0.85 4.67 24.55
N GLN A 385 -0.37 4.56 25.78
CA GLN A 385 0.95 4.03 26.09
C GLN A 385 0.80 2.58 26.57
N ILE A 386 1.92 1.86 26.70
CA ILE A 386 1.90 0.52 27.28
C ILE A 386 1.38 0.59 28.73
N ASP A 387 0.49 -0.33 29.08
CA ASP A 387 -0.05 -0.44 30.43
C ASP A 387 1.04 -0.85 31.44
N GLY A 388 1.35 0.06 32.36
CA GLY A 388 2.35 -0.15 33.40
C GLY A 388 2.02 -1.30 34.36
N GLU A 389 0.73 -1.61 34.58
CA GLU A 389 0.35 -2.74 35.44
C GLU A 389 0.62 -4.09 34.75
N GLN A 390 0.37 -4.18 33.43
CA GLN A 390 0.72 -5.35 32.64
C GLN A 390 2.23 -5.58 32.63
N LEU A 391 3.02 -4.53 32.40
CA LEU A 391 4.48 -4.61 32.46
C LEU A 391 4.97 -5.03 33.85
N PHE A 392 4.45 -4.42 34.91
CA PHE A 392 4.81 -4.78 36.28
C PHE A 392 4.52 -6.26 36.56
N TYR A 393 3.36 -6.76 36.14
CA TYR A 393 2.97 -8.16 36.33
C TYR A 393 3.88 -9.15 35.60
N LEU A 394 4.32 -8.82 34.38
CA LEU A 394 5.28 -9.62 33.61
C LEU A 394 6.67 -9.59 34.25
N MET A 395 7.15 -8.41 34.65
CA MET A 395 8.45 -8.27 35.32
C MET A 395 8.49 -8.96 36.69
N ALA A 396 7.39 -8.94 37.44
CA ALA A 396 7.28 -9.65 38.72
C ALA A 396 7.39 -11.18 38.57
N ARG A 397 7.19 -11.73 37.37
CA ARG A 397 7.44 -13.14 37.03
C ARG A 397 8.86 -13.43 36.55
N GLY A 398 9.74 -12.44 36.58
CA GLY A 398 11.15 -12.59 36.25
C GLY A 398 11.51 -12.24 34.81
N LEU A 399 10.58 -11.69 34.01
CA LEU A 399 10.92 -11.17 32.69
C LEU A 399 11.67 -9.83 32.81
N PRO A 400 12.85 -9.67 32.19
CA PRO A 400 13.46 -8.36 32.03
C PRO A 400 12.52 -7.39 31.31
N ARG A 401 12.58 -6.11 31.66
CA ARG A 401 11.70 -5.08 31.08
C ARG A 401 11.64 -5.09 29.54
N PRO A 402 12.76 -5.17 28.80
CA PRO A 402 12.72 -5.19 27.34
C PRO A 402 11.90 -6.36 26.78
N GLN A 403 12.04 -7.55 27.38
CA GLN A 403 11.30 -8.75 26.99
C GLN A 403 9.81 -8.65 27.34
N ALA A 404 9.48 -8.04 28.48
CA ALA A 404 8.09 -7.79 28.87
C ALA A 404 7.41 -6.80 27.91
N GLU A 405 8.10 -5.73 27.52
CA GLU A 405 7.62 -4.76 26.53
C GLU A 405 7.44 -5.43 25.16
N ALA A 406 8.44 -6.18 24.68
CA ALA A 406 8.37 -6.91 23.42
C ALA A 406 7.16 -7.86 23.38
N LEU A 407 6.89 -8.60 24.46
CA LEU A 407 5.75 -9.50 24.53
C LEU A 407 4.39 -8.78 24.41
N VAL A 408 4.23 -7.64 25.09
CA VAL A 408 2.99 -6.85 25.02
C VAL A 408 2.82 -6.25 23.62
N LEU A 409 3.89 -5.73 23.03
CA LEU A 409 3.88 -5.16 21.69
C LEU A 409 3.61 -6.22 20.60
N GLN A 410 4.21 -7.40 20.75
CA GLN A 410 3.96 -8.53 19.86
C GLN A 410 2.49 -8.97 19.94
N ALA A 411 1.92 -9.08 21.13
CA ALA A 411 0.50 -9.42 21.30
C ALA A 411 -0.43 -8.35 20.67
N PHE A 412 -0.08 -7.06 20.82
CA PHE A 412 -0.84 -5.97 20.23
C PHE A 412 -0.83 -5.97 18.70
N ALA A 413 0.33 -6.23 18.08
CA ALA A 413 0.44 -6.37 16.63
C ALA A 413 -0.21 -7.68 16.13
N GLY A 414 -0.05 -8.77 16.88
CA GLY A 414 -0.55 -10.10 16.57
C GLY A 414 -2.05 -10.16 16.32
N GLU A 415 -2.85 -9.36 17.03
CA GLU A 415 -4.32 -9.28 16.81
C GLU A 415 -4.67 -8.96 15.34
N ALA A 416 -3.90 -8.10 14.68
CA ALA A 416 -4.13 -7.79 13.26
C ALA A 416 -3.56 -8.89 12.35
N VAL A 417 -2.44 -9.51 12.75
CA VAL A 417 -1.73 -10.54 11.98
C VAL A 417 -2.50 -11.86 11.92
N GLU A 418 -3.35 -12.17 12.91
CA GLU A 418 -4.22 -13.35 12.92
C GLU A 418 -5.14 -13.46 11.70
N PHE A 419 -5.41 -12.34 11.03
CA PHE A 419 -6.23 -12.30 9.81
C PHE A 419 -5.44 -12.61 8.53
N VAL A 420 -4.12 -12.75 8.60
CA VAL A 420 -3.33 -13.34 7.52
C VAL A 420 -3.63 -14.83 7.49
N GLN A 421 -4.43 -15.29 6.52
CA GLN A 421 -4.96 -16.65 6.47
C GLN A 421 -3.87 -17.71 6.22
N ASP A 422 -2.97 -17.46 5.27
CA ASP A 422 -1.83 -18.33 4.99
C ASP A 422 -0.84 -18.34 6.18
N GLU A 423 -0.56 -19.52 6.71
CA GLU A 423 0.29 -19.72 7.89
C GLU A 423 1.74 -19.33 7.64
N ALA A 424 2.30 -19.67 6.46
CA ALA A 424 3.68 -19.33 6.12
C ALA A 424 3.86 -17.81 5.97
N LEU A 425 2.88 -17.13 5.39
CA LEU A 425 2.87 -15.66 5.30
C LEU A 425 2.67 -15.01 6.66
N ARG A 426 1.85 -15.60 7.53
CA ARG A 426 1.66 -15.12 8.90
C ARG A 426 2.96 -15.21 9.69
N ASP A 427 3.67 -16.34 9.59
CA ASP A 427 4.97 -16.54 10.22
C ASP A 427 6.02 -15.58 9.68
N LEU A 428 6.02 -15.32 8.36
CA LEU A 428 6.89 -14.31 7.74
C LEU A 428 6.64 -12.91 8.32
N VAL A 429 5.37 -12.50 8.43
CA VAL A 429 4.98 -11.21 9.01
C VAL A 429 5.37 -11.12 10.49
N MET A 430 5.11 -12.17 11.27
CA MET A 430 5.49 -12.21 12.68
C MET A 430 7.01 -12.17 12.87
N GLY A 431 7.77 -12.88 12.05
CA GLY A 431 9.23 -12.86 12.09
C GLY A 431 9.84 -11.47 11.84
N GLU A 432 9.24 -10.68 10.93
CA GLU A 432 9.65 -9.29 10.72
C GLU A 432 9.32 -8.39 11.93
N ILE A 433 8.14 -8.58 12.55
CA ILE A 433 7.75 -7.86 13.77
C ILE A 433 8.71 -8.20 14.92
N GLU A 434 9.02 -9.47 15.13
CA GLU A 434 9.95 -9.94 16.16
C GLU A 434 11.37 -9.40 15.93
N THR A 435 11.83 -9.40 14.67
CA THR A 435 13.12 -8.81 14.30
C THR A 435 13.16 -7.33 14.67
N TRP A 436 12.13 -6.56 14.33
CA TRP A 436 12.03 -5.14 14.67
C TRP A 436 12.03 -4.90 16.19
N LEU A 437 11.30 -5.71 16.95
CA LEU A 437 11.25 -5.63 18.40
C LEU A 437 12.63 -5.94 19.03
N SER A 438 13.34 -6.96 18.55
CA SER A 438 14.65 -7.34 19.08
C SER A 438 15.73 -6.25 18.89
N LEU A 439 15.70 -5.53 17.77
CA LEU A 439 16.61 -4.41 17.49
C LEU A 439 16.40 -3.25 18.46
N ARG A 440 15.17 -3.08 18.98
CA ARG A 440 14.88 -2.09 20.03
C ARG A 440 15.43 -2.51 21.38
N GLU A 441 15.35 -3.80 21.72
CA GLU A 441 15.93 -4.32 22.97
C GLU A 441 17.43 -4.00 23.03
N ALA A 442 18.17 -4.31 21.95
CA ALA A 442 19.59 -4.02 21.85
C ALA A 442 19.91 -2.52 22.02
N SER A 443 19.10 -1.63 21.42
CA SER A 443 19.28 -0.18 21.52
C SER A 443 18.99 0.36 22.93
N SER A 444 18.00 -0.22 23.63
CA SER A 444 17.64 0.20 24.99
C SER A 444 18.70 -0.16 26.04
N VAL A 445 19.42 -1.27 25.84
CA VAL A 445 20.51 -1.70 26.72
C VAL A 445 21.73 -0.78 26.60
N VAL A 446 22.01 -0.26 25.40
CA VAL A 446 23.14 0.67 25.17
C VAL A 446 22.89 2.05 25.79
N SER A 447 21.63 2.50 25.86
CA SER A 447 21.28 3.79 26.48
C SER A 447 21.23 3.75 28.02
N ALA A 448 21.30 2.56 28.63
CA ALA A 448 21.21 2.37 30.08
C ALA A 448 22.57 2.14 30.77
N ILE A 449 23.66 2.13 29.99
CA ILE A 449 25.07 2.08 30.43
C ILE A 449 25.67 3.47 30.22
#